data_AF-A0CHH0-F1
#
_entry.id   AF-A0CHH0-F1
#
_cell.length_a   1.000
_cell.length_b   1.000
_cell.length_c   1.000
_cell.angle_alpha   90.00
_cell.angle_beta   90.00
_cell.angle_gamma   90.00
#
_symmetry.space_group_name_H-M   'P 1'
#
loop_
_entity.id
_entity.type
_entity.pdbx_description
1 polymer ?
#
loop_
_entity_poly.entity_id
_entity_poly.type
_entity_poly.pdbx_seq_one_letter_code
_entity_poly.pdbx_strand_id
1 'polypeptide(L)'
;MYFRCYSTQIICSTAVGNDGLCFWEVGSTTNNNTAKCRLLSCADIQNGTSISVCQAALPSCISNGTVCIPKAKCSTYTTKTACNFGGLDGICVFTQSTSAQAVADSGTCTLMNSCSSANNDQNACVAAQDRCSWSPASSTITSICTNHTCGTYNQVSGTCSRFFNWDKQSQQICSMINGICTATDPSTLKQSDCFKFSGYTYTWNSSTNKCQVCTKKDQPNGPINNTINDTNNTNTAQGLLLTFILGYLMI
;
A
#
# COMPACT_ATOMS: atom_id res chain seq x y z
N MET A 1 33.73 3.12 1.79
CA MET A 1 32.66 3.88 1.11
C MET A 1 33.12 5.33 1.04
N TYR A 2 33.72 5.74 -0.07
CA TYR A 2 34.35 7.06 -0.20
C TYR A 2 33.28 8.07 -0.65
N PHE A 3 32.85 8.92 0.28
CA PHE A 3 32.06 10.11 -0.03
C PHE A 3 32.90 11.03 -0.93
N ARG A 4 32.54 11.17 -2.20
CA ARG A 4 33.08 12.25 -3.05
C ARG A 4 32.30 13.53 -2.76
N CYS A 5 32.43 14.05 -1.54
CA CYS A 5 31.84 15.33 -1.15
C CYS A 5 32.81 16.45 -1.54
N TYR A 6 32.37 17.31 -2.45
CA TYR A 6 33.16 18.37 -3.07
C TYR A 6 33.50 19.50 -2.09
N SER A 7 34.63 20.17 -2.29
CA SER A 7 35.21 21.17 -1.36
C SER A 7 34.62 22.58 -1.47
N THR A 8 33.70 22.82 -2.41
CA THR A 8 33.10 24.16 -2.62
C THR A 8 31.58 24.09 -2.62
N GLN A 9 30.95 25.17 -2.18
CA GLN A 9 29.49 25.31 -2.13
C GLN A 9 28.83 25.07 -3.48
N ILE A 10 29.38 25.67 -4.54
CA ILE A 10 28.82 25.59 -5.90
C ILE A 10 28.77 24.13 -6.33
N ILE A 11 29.91 23.42 -6.26
CA ILE A 11 29.98 22.03 -6.71
C ILE A 11 29.10 21.14 -5.83
N CYS A 12 29.05 21.38 -4.52
CA CYS A 12 28.16 20.64 -3.63
C CYS A 12 26.68 20.80 -4.01
N SER A 13 26.23 22.03 -4.26
CA SER A 13 24.81 22.32 -4.55
C SER A 13 24.34 21.82 -5.92
N THR A 14 25.25 21.56 -6.85
CA THR A 14 24.94 21.04 -8.19
C THR A 14 25.29 19.56 -8.35
N ALA A 15 25.94 18.96 -7.35
CA ALA A 15 26.33 17.56 -7.40
C ALA A 15 25.13 16.64 -7.21
N VAL A 16 24.95 15.72 -8.15
CA VAL A 16 24.07 14.56 -8.01
C VAL A 16 24.98 13.34 -7.90
N GLY A 17 25.15 12.82 -6.68
CA GLY A 17 25.90 11.59 -6.45
C GLY A 17 25.03 10.36 -6.64
N ASN A 18 25.65 9.18 -6.73
CA ASN A 18 24.92 7.91 -6.70
C ASN A 18 24.17 7.70 -5.36
N ASP A 19 24.60 8.40 -4.31
CA ASP A 19 24.03 8.40 -2.97
C ASP A 19 22.88 9.42 -2.79
N GLY A 20 22.58 10.23 -3.83
CA GLY A 20 21.51 11.23 -3.82
C GLY A 20 21.99 12.69 -3.92
N LEU A 21 21.07 13.62 -3.61
CA LEU A 21 21.32 15.06 -3.64
C LEU A 21 22.23 15.49 -2.48
N CYS A 22 23.14 16.42 -2.76
CA CYS A 22 24.02 17.00 -1.77
C CYS A 22 23.47 18.32 -1.21
N PHE A 23 23.83 18.62 0.03
CA PHE A 23 23.52 19.84 0.74
C PHE A 23 24.81 20.46 1.29
N TRP A 24 24.97 21.77 1.06
CA TRP A 24 26.07 22.53 1.63
C TRP A 24 25.70 23.02 3.03
N GLU A 25 26.26 22.38 4.04
CA GLU A 25 26.11 22.80 5.42
C GLU A 25 27.08 23.95 5.70
N VAL A 26 26.56 25.13 6.00
CA VAL A 26 27.37 26.29 6.40
C VAL A 26 28.01 26.07 7.77
N GLY A 27 29.19 26.66 7.99
CA GLY A 27 29.86 26.60 9.29
C GLY A 27 28.99 27.21 10.40
N SER A 28 28.86 26.50 11.51
CA SER A 28 28.10 26.85 12.71
C SER A 28 28.83 26.34 13.96
N THR A 29 28.40 26.82 15.13
CA THR A 29 28.92 26.31 16.41
C THR A 29 28.68 24.81 16.59
N THR A 30 27.65 24.24 15.96
CA THR A 30 27.34 22.80 15.99
C THR A 30 28.22 21.95 15.07
N ASN A 31 29.00 22.55 14.16
CA ASN A 31 29.92 21.84 13.28
C ASN A 31 31.36 22.39 13.32
N ASN A 32 31.79 22.92 14.47
CA ASN A 32 33.12 23.48 14.68
C ASN A 32 33.47 24.61 13.68
N ASN A 33 32.48 25.44 13.35
CA ASN A 33 32.59 26.54 12.38
C ASN A 33 33.14 26.11 11.01
N THR A 34 32.92 24.85 10.63
CA THR A 34 33.48 24.27 9.40
C THR A 34 32.35 23.95 8.43
N ALA A 35 32.36 24.63 7.28
CA ALA A 35 31.44 24.29 6.21
C ALA A 35 31.81 22.94 5.58
N LYS A 36 30.80 22.12 5.28
CA LYS A 36 31.01 20.80 4.67
C LYS A 36 29.87 20.45 3.72
N CYS A 37 30.22 19.71 2.68
CA CYS A 37 29.23 19.08 1.82
C CYS A 37 28.80 17.73 2.40
N ARG A 38 27.49 17.48 2.51
CA ARG A 38 26.93 16.20 2.97
C ARG A 38 25.69 15.84 2.17
N LEU A 39 25.11 14.65 2.42
CA LEU A 39 23.82 14.29 1.84
C LEU A 39 22.71 15.19 2.37
N LEU A 40 21.80 15.54 1.47
CA LEU A 40 20.55 16.22 1.79
C LEU A 40 19.70 15.30 2.67
N SER A 41 19.16 15.86 3.76
CA SER A 41 18.23 15.20 4.65
C SER A 41 16.88 15.93 4.62
N CYS A 42 15.82 15.31 5.14
CA CYS A 42 14.50 15.95 5.17
C CYS A 42 14.51 17.29 5.91
N ALA A 43 15.30 17.41 6.99
CA ALA A 43 15.37 18.64 7.79
C ALA A 43 15.99 19.83 7.03
N ASP A 44 16.70 19.58 5.93
CA ASP A 44 17.33 20.63 5.12
C ASP A 44 16.36 21.23 4.10
N ILE A 45 15.26 20.55 3.80
CA ILE A 45 14.27 20.98 2.80
C ILE A 45 13.51 22.19 3.36
N GLN A 46 13.69 23.32 2.70
CA GLN A 46 13.01 24.57 3.04
C GLN A 46 11.56 24.55 2.56
N ASN A 47 10.68 25.29 3.23
CA ASN A 47 9.24 25.38 2.90
C ASN A 47 8.53 24.02 2.90
N GLY A 48 8.96 23.10 3.77
CA GLY A 48 8.44 21.74 3.90
C GLY A 48 7.04 21.63 4.51
N THR A 49 6.16 22.61 4.28
CA THR A 49 4.80 22.65 4.82
C THR A 49 3.86 21.71 4.07
N SER A 50 4.18 21.30 2.83
CA SER A 50 3.36 20.39 2.02
C SER A 50 4.09 19.10 1.65
N ILE A 51 3.32 18.02 1.50
CA ILE A 51 3.83 16.70 1.10
C ILE A 51 4.53 16.77 -0.26
N SER A 52 3.94 17.47 -1.22
CA SER A 52 4.50 17.59 -2.58
C SER A 52 5.88 18.24 -2.59
N VAL A 53 6.11 19.28 -1.76
CA VAL A 53 7.44 19.91 -1.63
C VAL A 53 8.45 18.91 -1.06
N CYS A 54 8.09 18.19 0.01
CA CYS A 54 8.98 17.22 0.62
C CYS A 54 9.32 16.07 -0.32
N GLN A 55 8.32 15.49 -1.00
CA GLN A 55 8.51 14.36 -1.90
C GLN A 55 9.22 14.74 -3.20
N ALA A 56 9.05 15.96 -3.70
CA ALA A 56 9.76 16.45 -4.88
C ALA A 56 11.26 16.62 -4.59
N ALA A 57 11.62 17.04 -3.38
CA ALA A 57 13.02 17.16 -2.98
C ALA A 57 13.64 15.80 -2.64
N LEU A 58 12.96 14.97 -1.85
CA LEU A 58 13.41 13.63 -1.49
C LEU A 58 12.20 12.69 -1.35
N PRO A 59 12.08 11.62 -2.16
CA PRO A 59 10.94 10.69 -2.10
C PRO A 59 10.73 9.99 -0.75
N SER A 60 11.78 9.90 0.08
CA SER A 60 11.74 9.33 1.42
C SER A 60 11.27 10.31 2.51
N CYS A 61 11.00 11.57 2.15
CA CYS A 61 10.58 12.62 3.08
C CYS A 61 9.09 12.94 2.92
N ILE A 62 8.46 13.32 4.04
CA ILE A 62 7.07 13.75 4.11
C ILE A 62 6.98 15.04 4.93
N SER A 63 5.91 15.82 4.75
CA SER A 63 5.64 16.99 5.57
C SER A 63 4.94 16.60 6.88
N ASN A 64 5.34 17.23 7.98
CA ASN A 64 4.56 17.21 9.23
C ASN A 64 3.59 18.40 9.35
N GLY A 65 3.48 19.24 8.33
CA GLY A 65 2.70 20.49 8.33
C GLY A 65 3.58 21.74 8.45
N THR A 66 4.80 21.60 8.98
CA THR A 66 5.73 22.71 9.22
C THR A 66 7.06 22.50 8.50
N VAL A 67 7.61 21.29 8.60
CA VAL A 67 8.90 20.89 8.02
C VAL A 67 8.81 19.51 7.41
N CYS A 68 9.77 19.19 6.55
CA CYS A 68 9.93 17.83 6.06
C CYS A 68 10.61 16.95 7.12
N ILE A 69 10.06 15.76 7.31
CA ILE A 69 10.56 14.71 8.21
C ILE A 69 10.76 13.41 7.43
N PRO A 70 11.64 12.51 7.89
CA PRO A 70 11.77 11.17 7.30
C PRO A 70 10.47 10.38 7.40
N LYS A 71 10.12 9.65 6.34
CA LYS A 71 9.04 8.67 6.41
C LYS A 71 9.39 7.57 7.41
N ALA A 72 8.47 7.27 8.29
CA ALA A 72 8.63 6.31 9.38
C ALA A 72 7.35 5.49 9.59
N LYS A 73 7.27 4.72 10.68
CA LYS A 73 6.07 3.97 11.05
C LYS A 73 4.98 4.91 11.58
N CYS A 74 3.71 4.53 11.44
CA CYS A 74 2.57 5.32 11.89
C CYS A 74 2.72 5.84 13.33
N SER A 75 3.19 5.00 14.25
CA SER A 75 3.36 5.34 15.68
C SER A 75 4.36 6.46 15.97
N THR A 76 5.16 6.88 14.99
CA THR A 76 6.15 7.96 15.15
C THR A 76 5.57 9.34 14.85
N TYR A 77 4.42 9.40 14.16
CA TYR A 77 3.83 10.66 13.73
C TYR A 77 2.93 11.25 14.81
N THR A 78 3.04 12.57 14.98
CA THR A 78 2.23 13.33 15.94
C THR A 78 1.34 14.37 15.27
N THR A 79 1.46 14.57 13.95
CA THR A 79 0.64 15.52 13.21
C THR A 79 -0.26 14.82 12.21
N LYS A 80 -1.44 15.40 11.98
CA LYS A 80 -2.45 14.88 11.05
C LYS A 80 -1.90 14.77 9.63
N THR A 81 -1.12 15.75 9.18
CA THR A 81 -0.50 15.77 7.85
C THR A 81 0.44 14.58 7.64
N ALA A 82 1.33 14.32 8.59
CA ALA A 82 2.25 13.18 8.48
C ALA A 82 1.52 11.85 8.59
N CYS A 83 0.53 11.76 9.51
CA CYS A 83 -0.24 10.55 9.71
C CYS A 83 -1.04 10.14 8.46
N ASN A 84 -1.79 11.09 7.87
CA ASN A 84 -2.66 10.82 6.72
C ASN A 84 -1.90 10.54 5.42
N PHE A 85 -0.61 10.83 5.36
CA PHE A 85 0.23 10.40 4.25
C PHE A 85 0.50 8.89 4.27
N GLY A 86 0.50 8.27 5.45
CA GLY A 86 0.79 6.85 5.64
C GLY A 86 2.24 6.57 6.06
N GLY A 87 2.41 5.44 6.74
CA GLY A 87 3.67 4.99 7.30
C GLY A 87 4.41 4.02 6.38
N LEU A 88 5.58 3.57 6.83
CA LEU A 88 6.28 2.42 6.25
C LEU A 88 5.55 1.09 6.51
N ASP A 89 4.66 1.09 7.50
CA ASP A 89 3.84 -0.03 7.96
C ASP A 89 2.42 -0.05 7.37
N GLY A 90 2.01 0.99 6.63
CA GLY A 90 0.75 1.01 5.89
C GLY A 90 -0.05 2.29 6.06
N ILE A 91 -1.37 2.17 5.93
CA ILE A 91 -2.32 3.27 6.16
C ILE A 91 -2.34 3.58 7.65
N CYS A 92 -2.21 4.85 8.01
CA CYS A 92 -2.29 5.27 9.39
C CYS A 92 -3.64 5.93 9.71
N VAL A 93 -4.01 5.90 10.98
CA VAL A 93 -5.18 6.57 11.53
C VAL A 93 -4.72 7.64 12.50
N PHE A 94 -5.14 8.87 12.28
CA PHE A 94 -4.91 9.98 13.17
C PHE A 94 -6.01 10.09 14.23
N THR A 95 -5.61 10.33 15.48
CA THR A 95 -6.51 10.67 16.58
C THR A 95 -6.08 12.00 17.17
N GLN A 96 -6.92 13.03 17.00
CA GLN A 96 -6.69 14.37 17.52
C GLN A 96 -6.53 14.34 19.05
N SER A 97 -5.56 15.08 19.58
CA SER A 97 -5.41 15.27 21.02
C SER A 97 -6.63 16.00 21.59
N THR A 98 -7.14 15.52 22.72
CA THR A 98 -8.26 16.12 23.47
C THR A 98 -7.80 16.91 24.69
N SER A 99 -6.49 17.11 24.87
CA SER A 99 -5.97 17.94 25.95
C SER A 99 -6.47 19.39 25.85
N ALA A 100 -6.63 20.06 26.98
CA ALA A 100 -7.10 21.45 27.02
C ALA A 100 -6.17 22.43 26.27
N GLN A 101 -4.92 22.03 26.02
CA GLN A 101 -3.91 22.77 25.27
C GLN A 101 -3.54 22.08 23.95
N ALA A 102 -4.43 21.23 23.42
CA ALA A 102 -4.18 20.54 22.17
C ALA A 102 -3.98 21.56 21.03
N VAL A 103 -2.83 21.47 20.37
CA VAL A 103 -2.60 22.19 19.11
C VAL A 103 -3.46 21.55 18.03
N ALA A 104 -4.05 22.38 17.17
CA ALA A 104 -4.78 21.90 16.00
C ALA A 104 -3.89 20.96 15.17
N ASP A 105 -4.49 19.86 14.68
CA ASP A 105 -3.81 18.83 13.89
C ASP A 105 -2.65 18.12 14.62
N SER A 106 -2.53 18.26 15.94
CA SER A 106 -1.63 17.49 16.79
C SER A 106 -2.37 16.38 17.53
N GLY A 107 -1.76 15.19 17.60
CA GLY A 107 -2.42 14.03 18.19
C GLY A 107 -1.53 12.79 18.17
N THR A 108 -2.17 11.63 18.19
CA THR A 108 -1.51 10.33 18.03
C THR A 108 -1.83 9.75 16.67
N CYS A 109 -0.92 8.90 16.18
CA CYS A 109 -1.08 8.21 14.92
C CYS A 109 -0.81 6.72 15.13
N THR A 110 -1.67 5.86 14.59
CA THR A 110 -1.56 4.41 14.73
C THR A 110 -1.73 3.72 13.39
N LEU A 111 -1.22 2.50 13.28
CA LEU A 111 -1.46 1.67 12.09
C LEU A 111 -2.95 1.31 12.02
N MET A 112 -3.56 1.49 10.85
CA MET A 112 -4.92 1.03 10.61
C MET A 112 -4.95 -0.50 10.63
N ASN A 113 -5.70 -1.08 11.56
CA ASN A 113 -5.82 -2.54 11.76
C ASN A 113 -7.23 -3.09 11.49
N SER A 114 -8.19 -2.21 11.19
CA SER A 114 -9.54 -2.55 10.71
C SER A 114 -10.18 -1.28 10.11
N CYS A 115 -11.29 -1.42 9.37
CA CYS A 115 -12.05 -0.25 8.92
C CYS A 115 -12.55 0.60 10.10
N SER A 116 -13.06 -0.02 11.17
CA SER A 116 -13.62 0.72 12.31
C SER A 116 -12.59 1.55 13.08
N SER A 117 -11.31 1.22 12.96
CA SER A 117 -10.23 2.02 13.54
C SER A 117 -10.21 3.45 12.98
N ALA A 118 -10.68 3.65 11.74
CA ALA A 118 -10.75 4.93 11.07
C ALA A 118 -12.12 5.63 11.19
N ASN A 119 -12.98 5.27 12.15
CA ASN A 119 -14.32 5.88 12.29
C ASN A 119 -14.31 7.42 12.39
N ASN A 120 -13.22 8.00 12.90
CA ASN A 120 -13.07 9.45 13.05
C ASN A 120 -12.02 10.05 12.09
N ASP A 121 -11.56 9.26 11.11
CA ASP A 121 -10.54 9.67 10.15
C ASP A 121 -10.94 9.28 8.72
N GLN A 122 -11.62 10.21 8.06
CA GLN A 122 -12.05 10.05 6.67
C GLN A 122 -10.89 9.74 5.74
N ASN A 123 -9.73 10.37 5.93
CA ASN A 123 -8.59 10.21 5.03
C ASN A 123 -8.04 8.79 5.12
N ALA A 124 -7.90 8.26 6.33
CA ALA A 124 -7.50 6.87 6.54
C ALA A 124 -8.52 5.89 5.93
N CYS A 125 -9.82 6.12 6.12
CA CYS A 125 -10.86 5.27 5.56
C CYS A 125 -10.85 5.28 4.03
N VAL A 126 -10.73 6.46 3.41
CA VAL A 126 -10.68 6.63 1.95
C VAL A 126 -9.38 6.06 1.37
N ALA A 127 -8.26 6.16 2.07
CA ALA A 127 -7.02 5.47 1.68
C ALA A 127 -7.19 3.94 1.64
N ALA A 128 -8.17 3.40 2.38
CA ALA A 128 -8.56 1.99 2.38
C ALA A 128 -9.83 1.71 1.56
N GLN A 129 -10.21 2.57 0.60
CA GLN A 129 -11.44 2.44 -0.21
C GLN A 129 -11.54 1.12 -1.02
N ASP A 130 -10.46 0.36 -1.15
CA ASP A 130 -10.49 -0.94 -1.81
C ASP A 130 -11.12 -2.04 -0.94
N ARG A 131 -11.37 -1.77 0.34
CA ARG A 131 -11.96 -2.69 1.33
C ARG A 131 -12.89 -2.03 2.35
N CYS A 132 -12.83 -0.70 2.51
CA CYS A 132 -13.61 0.06 3.48
C CYS A 132 -14.56 1.07 2.81
N SER A 133 -15.73 1.24 3.42
CA SER A 133 -16.74 2.24 3.05
C SER A 133 -16.82 3.33 4.11
N TRP A 134 -16.66 4.58 3.72
CA TRP A 134 -16.87 5.75 4.58
C TRP A 134 -18.32 6.18 4.59
N SER A 135 -18.86 6.49 5.76
CA SER A 135 -20.12 7.22 5.91
C SER A 135 -19.88 8.47 6.76
N PRO A 136 -20.17 9.67 6.24
CA PRO A 136 -19.90 10.92 6.94
C PRO A 136 -20.80 11.09 8.17
N ALA A 137 -20.31 11.86 9.14
CA ALA A 137 -21.12 12.27 10.28
C ALA A 137 -22.28 13.18 9.85
N SER A 138 -23.37 13.14 10.61
CA SER A 138 -24.48 14.11 10.55
C SER A 138 -24.73 14.68 11.95
N SER A 139 -25.75 15.52 12.12
CA SER A 139 -26.07 16.15 13.41
C SER A 139 -26.38 15.15 14.54
N THR A 140 -26.78 13.92 14.20
CA THR A 140 -27.18 12.88 15.17
C THR A 140 -26.39 11.58 15.05
N ILE A 141 -25.52 11.46 14.04
CA ILE A 141 -24.81 10.22 13.72
C ILE A 141 -23.32 10.53 13.60
N THR A 142 -22.49 9.83 14.37
CA THR A 142 -21.02 9.89 14.21
C THR A 142 -20.61 9.29 12.87
N SER A 143 -19.51 9.76 12.31
CA SER A 143 -18.94 9.11 11.13
C SER A 143 -18.59 7.65 11.43
N ILE A 144 -18.63 6.82 10.40
CA ILE A 144 -18.31 5.41 10.51
C ILE A 144 -17.54 4.95 9.27
N CYS A 145 -16.52 4.12 9.51
CA CYS A 145 -15.77 3.43 8.48
C CYS A 145 -15.99 1.92 8.65
N THR A 146 -16.66 1.29 7.70
CA THR A 146 -17.00 -0.14 7.77
C THR A 146 -16.36 -0.93 6.65
N ASN A 147 -16.24 -2.25 6.80
CA ASN A 147 -15.89 -3.09 5.67
C ASN A 147 -16.93 -2.93 4.56
N HIS A 148 -16.49 -2.99 3.31
CA HIS A 148 -17.41 -3.03 2.20
C HIS A 148 -18.37 -4.22 2.31
N THR A 149 -19.63 -3.97 1.96
CA THR A 149 -20.56 -4.98 1.46
C THR A 149 -20.51 -4.99 -0.08
N CYS A 150 -21.03 -6.05 -0.71
CA CYS A 150 -21.19 -6.09 -2.17
C CYS A 150 -21.95 -4.88 -2.73
N GLY A 151 -22.98 -4.40 -2.02
CA GLY A 151 -23.72 -3.21 -2.40
C GLY A 151 -22.85 -1.95 -2.38
N THR A 152 -22.16 -1.70 -1.26
CA THR A 152 -21.29 -0.52 -1.14
C THR A 152 -20.09 -0.57 -2.09
N TYR A 153 -19.52 -1.76 -2.32
CA TYR A 153 -18.39 -1.91 -3.25
C TYR A 153 -18.83 -1.65 -4.69
N ASN A 154 -20.02 -2.14 -5.09
CA ASN A 154 -20.60 -1.86 -6.40
C ASN A 154 -20.84 -0.36 -6.61
N GLN A 155 -21.24 0.38 -5.58
CA GLN A 155 -21.43 1.84 -5.67
C GLN A 155 -20.12 2.59 -5.95
N VAL A 156 -19.00 2.16 -5.35
CA VAL A 156 -17.69 2.84 -5.54
C VAL A 156 -16.94 2.36 -6.78
N SER A 157 -17.02 1.07 -7.12
CA SER A 157 -16.30 0.48 -8.25
C SER A 157 -17.08 0.48 -9.57
N GLY A 158 -18.40 0.73 -9.51
CA GLY A 158 -19.31 0.65 -10.65
C GLY A 158 -19.56 -0.78 -11.16
N THR A 159 -19.00 -1.80 -10.50
CA THR A 159 -19.14 -3.20 -10.92
C THR A 159 -19.50 -4.08 -9.74
N CYS A 160 -20.46 -5.00 -9.94
CA CYS A 160 -20.73 -6.05 -8.98
C CYS A 160 -19.67 -7.14 -9.10
N SER A 161 -18.54 -6.95 -8.43
CA SER A 161 -17.43 -7.89 -8.43
C SER A 161 -16.99 -8.25 -7.03
N ARG A 162 -16.18 -9.30 -6.94
CA ARG A 162 -15.47 -9.65 -5.72
C ARG A 162 -14.46 -8.57 -5.33
N PHE A 163 -14.13 -8.53 -4.04
CA PHE A 163 -13.07 -7.68 -3.48
C PHE A 163 -12.41 -8.40 -2.30
N PHE A 164 -11.20 -7.97 -1.94
CA PHE A 164 -10.51 -8.52 -0.78
C PHE A 164 -11.08 -7.96 0.52
N ASN A 165 -11.26 -8.83 1.50
CA ASN A 165 -11.54 -8.41 2.87
C ASN A 165 -10.31 -7.74 3.49
N TRP A 166 -10.50 -7.25 4.72
CA TRP A 166 -9.46 -6.57 5.47
C TRP A 166 -8.12 -7.35 5.56
N ASP A 167 -8.18 -8.67 5.74
CA ASP A 167 -7.02 -9.55 5.85
C ASP A 167 -6.19 -9.69 4.55
N LYS A 168 -6.70 -9.17 3.43
CA LYS A 168 -6.16 -9.34 2.06
C LYS A 168 -5.96 -10.79 1.61
N GLN A 169 -6.56 -11.74 2.32
CA GLN A 169 -6.46 -13.18 2.07
C GLN A 169 -7.83 -13.75 1.70
N SER A 170 -8.86 -13.39 2.45
CA SER A 170 -10.24 -13.74 2.15
C SER A 170 -10.86 -12.74 1.19
N GLN A 171 -11.75 -13.22 0.32
CA GLN A 171 -12.47 -12.40 -0.65
C GLN A 171 -13.96 -12.43 -0.34
N GLN A 172 -14.61 -11.26 -0.38
CA GLN A 172 -16.04 -11.19 -0.47
C GLN A 172 -16.43 -11.41 -1.93
N ILE A 173 -17.18 -12.48 -2.20
CA ILE A 173 -17.67 -12.79 -3.54
C ILE A 173 -19.06 -12.21 -3.70
N CYS A 174 -19.29 -11.53 -4.82
CA CYS A 174 -20.50 -10.77 -5.11
C CYS A 174 -21.05 -11.14 -6.48
N SER A 175 -22.37 -11.26 -6.58
CA SER A 175 -23.07 -11.49 -7.85
C SER A 175 -24.31 -10.61 -7.93
N MET A 176 -24.69 -10.26 -9.16
CA MET A 176 -25.95 -9.55 -9.41
C MET A 176 -27.12 -10.53 -9.32
N ILE A 177 -28.00 -10.32 -8.35
CA ILE A 177 -29.25 -11.06 -8.18
C ILE A 177 -30.39 -10.05 -8.23
N ASN A 178 -31.26 -10.17 -9.23
CA ASN A 178 -32.41 -9.27 -9.44
C ASN A 178 -32.01 -7.77 -9.46
N GLY A 179 -30.88 -7.44 -10.08
CA GLY A 179 -30.37 -6.06 -10.18
C GLY A 179 -29.69 -5.53 -8.91
N ILE A 180 -29.58 -6.34 -7.85
CA ILE A 180 -28.90 -5.98 -6.60
C ILE A 180 -27.59 -6.75 -6.50
N CYS A 181 -26.50 -6.05 -6.17
CA CYS A 181 -25.22 -6.69 -5.94
C CYS A 181 -25.16 -7.29 -4.54
N THR A 182 -25.23 -8.61 -4.46
CA THR A 182 -25.39 -9.36 -3.20
C THR A 182 -24.21 -10.29 -2.94
N ALA A 183 -23.89 -10.48 -1.66
CA ALA A 183 -22.95 -11.50 -1.23
C ALA A 183 -23.39 -12.88 -1.73
N THR A 184 -22.46 -13.62 -2.32
CA THR A 184 -22.72 -14.94 -2.88
C THR A 184 -21.87 -15.97 -2.15
N ASP A 185 -22.51 -17.01 -1.63
CA ASP A 185 -21.80 -18.18 -1.13
C ASP A 185 -21.14 -18.90 -2.32
N PRO A 186 -19.81 -19.05 -2.34
CA PRO A 186 -19.12 -19.71 -3.43
C PRO A 186 -19.65 -21.12 -3.68
N SER A 187 -20.11 -21.82 -2.65
CA SER A 187 -20.63 -23.19 -2.75
C SER A 187 -21.86 -23.32 -3.64
N THR A 188 -22.57 -22.20 -3.88
CA THR A 188 -23.76 -22.09 -4.72
C THR A 188 -23.47 -21.71 -6.17
N LEU A 189 -22.21 -21.38 -6.50
CA LEU A 189 -21.82 -21.04 -7.87
C LEU A 189 -21.92 -22.25 -8.79
N LYS A 190 -22.23 -22.00 -10.07
CA LYS A 190 -22.26 -23.02 -11.12
C LYS A 190 -20.84 -23.42 -11.52
N GLN A 191 -20.69 -24.60 -12.13
CA GLN A 191 -19.40 -25.14 -12.59
C GLN A 191 -18.56 -24.13 -13.40
N SER A 192 -19.18 -23.42 -14.35
CA SER A 192 -18.51 -22.44 -15.22
C SER A 192 -17.93 -21.26 -14.45
N ASP A 193 -18.58 -20.87 -13.36
CA ASP A 193 -18.30 -19.64 -12.62
C ASP A 193 -17.39 -19.93 -11.43
N CYS A 194 -17.45 -21.17 -10.92
CA CYS A 194 -16.78 -21.65 -9.73
C CYS A 194 -15.34 -21.16 -9.58
N PHE A 195 -14.52 -21.35 -10.61
CA PHE A 195 -13.10 -21.01 -10.55
C PHE A 195 -12.85 -19.51 -10.77
N LYS A 196 -13.51 -18.90 -11.76
CA LYS A 196 -13.25 -17.50 -12.16
C LYS A 196 -13.91 -16.50 -11.20
N PHE A 197 -15.15 -16.73 -10.80
CA PHE A 197 -15.91 -15.82 -9.92
C PHE A 197 -15.40 -15.87 -8.49
N SER A 198 -14.87 -17.02 -8.05
CA SER A 198 -14.24 -17.13 -6.73
C SER A 198 -12.82 -16.57 -6.66
N GLY A 199 -12.30 -15.98 -7.74
CA GLY A 199 -10.93 -15.49 -7.78
C GLY A 199 -9.91 -16.61 -7.57
N TYR A 200 -10.18 -17.79 -8.11
CA TYR A 200 -9.31 -18.97 -8.07
C TYR A 200 -9.14 -19.59 -6.68
N THR A 201 -10.01 -19.24 -5.73
CA THR A 201 -9.97 -19.79 -4.37
C THR A 201 -10.89 -21.01 -4.19
N TYR A 202 -11.76 -21.30 -5.17
CA TYR A 202 -12.65 -22.47 -5.18
C TYR A 202 -12.56 -23.24 -6.51
N THR A 203 -12.77 -24.56 -6.45
CA THR A 203 -12.87 -25.45 -7.62
C THR A 203 -14.16 -26.24 -7.59
N TRP A 204 -14.63 -26.68 -8.77
CA TRP A 204 -15.86 -27.45 -8.90
C TRP A 204 -15.65 -28.91 -8.47
N ASN A 205 -16.45 -29.38 -7.52
CA ASN A 205 -16.54 -30.79 -7.18
C ASN A 205 -17.75 -31.42 -7.89
N SER A 206 -17.49 -32.28 -8.88
CA SER A 206 -18.53 -32.98 -9.64
C SER A 206 -19.31 -34.02 -8.83
N SER A 207 -18.73 -34.54 -7.75
CA SER A 207 -19.40 -35.52 -6.89
C SER A 207 -20.46 -34.88 -5.99
N THR A 208 -20.22 -33.64 -5.55
CA THR A 208 -21.15 -32.90 -4.69
C THR A 208 -21.95 -31.83 -5.44
N ASN A 209 -21.66 -31.61 -6.73
CA ASN A 209 -22.21 -30.54 -7.56
C ASN A 209 -22.11 -29.16 -6.90
N LYS A 210 -20.97 -28.88 -6.26
CA LYS A 210 -20.72 -27.65 -5.51
C LYS A 210 -19.29 -27.18 -5.70
N CYS A 211 -19.09 -25.88 -5.54
CA CYS A 211 -17.76 -25.32 -5.39
C CYS A 211 -17.21 -25.58 -3.98
N GLN A 212 -15.96 -25.98 -3.92
CA GLN A 212 -15.25 -26.21 -2.66
C GLN A 212 -13.94 -25.44 -2.65
N VAL A 213 -13.50 -25.03 -1.45
CA VAL A 213 -12.24 -24.31 -1.26
C VAL A 213 -11.12 -25.11 -1.90
N CYS A 214 -10.24 -24.44 -2.64
CA CYS A 214 -9.00 -25.03 -3.11
C CYS A 214 -8.14 -25.38 -1.89
N THR A 215 -8.17 -26.64 -1.48
CA THR A 215 -7.14 -27.16 -0.60
C THR A 215 -5.86 -27.21 -1.42
N LYS A 216 -4.75 -26.69 -0.89
CA LYS A 216 -3.44 -27.10 -1.39
C LYS A 216 -3.44 -28.62 -1.23
N LYS A 217 -3.59 -29.38 -2.32
CA LYS A 217 -3.16 -30.76 -2.30
C LYS A 217 -1.69 -30.70 -1.93
N ASP A 218 -1.32 -31.38 -0.86
CA ASP A 218 0.05 -31.82 -0.67
C ASP A 218 0.54 -32.31 -2.04
N GLN A 219 1.69 -31.80 -2.48
CA GLN A 219 2.48 -32.49 -3.50
C GLN A 219 2.46 -33.97 -3.12
N PRO A 220 2.06 -34.90 -4.01
CA PRO A 220 2.06 -36.30 -3.65
C PRO A 220 3.50 -36.67 -3.26
N ASN A 221 3.70 -36.85 -1.95
CA ASN A 221 4.92 -37.33 -1.35
C ASN A 221 4.89 -38.86 -1.52
N GLY A 222 5.13 -39.29 -2.75
CA GLY A 222 5.29 -40.68 -3.13
C GLY A 222 6.28 -40.71 -4.30
N PRO A 223 7.18 -41.71 -4.36
CA PRO A 223 8.21 -41.74 -5.38
C PRO A 223 7.53 -41.70 -6.75
N ILE A 224 7.94 -40.74 -7.57
CA ILE A 224 7.51 -40.62 -8.95
C ILE A 224 8.05 -41.86 -9.67
N ASN A 225 7.26 -42.93 -9.74
CA ASN A 225 7.53 -44.02 -10.67
C ASN A 225 6.94 -43.59 -12.02
N ASN A 226 7.69 -42.73 -12.71
CA ASN A 226 7.43 -42.37 -14.10
C ASN A 226 7.75 -43.59 -14.96
N THR A 227 6.81 -44.51 -15.09
CA THR A 227 6.75 -45.37 -16.27
C THR A 227 6.09 -44.56 -17.38
N ILE A 228 6.87 -43.65 -17.95
CA ILE A 228 6.55 -43.03 -19.23
C ILE A 228 6.78 -44.13 -20.28
N ASN A 229 5.69 -44.65 -20.85
CA ASN A 229 5.79 -45.42 -22.07
C ASN A 229 5.78 -44.43 -23.25
N ASP A 230 6.85 -43.64 -23.37
CA ASP A 230 7.12 -42.82 -24.55
C ASP A 230 7.99 -43.64 -25.49
N THR A 231 7.43 -43.86 -26.66
CA THR A 231 8.17 -44.39 -27.80
C THR A 231 9.11 -43.27 -28.28
N ASN A 232 10.38 -43.35 -27.84
CA ASN A 232 11.61 -42.70 -28.32
C ASN A 232 11.49 -41.33 -29.04
N ASN A 233 11.83 -40.21 -28.41
CA ASN A 233 13.19 -39.66 -28.18
C ASN A 233 13.74 -38.79 -29.33
N THR A 234 13.62 -37.46 -29.20
CA THR A 234 14.75 -36.51 -28.97
C THR A 234 14.21 -35.07 -28.87
N ASN A 235 14.17 -34.53 -27.65
CA ASN A 235 13.80 -33.16 -27.32
C ASN A 235 15.08 -32.35 -27.00
N THR A 236 15.21 -31.15 -27.57
CA THR A 236 15.92 -30.04 -26.91
C THR A 236 14.86 -29.00 -26.51
N ALA A 237 14.62 -28.91 -25.21
CA ALA A 237 13.72 -27.93 -24.61
C ALA A 237 14.40 -26.56 -24.52
N GLN A 238 13.73 -25.51 -24.97
CA GLN A 238 14.09 -24.13 -24.61
C GLN A 238 12.93 -23.51 -23.83
N GLY A 239 13.21 -23.22 -22.56
CA GLY A 239 12.32 -22.51 -21.65
C GLY A 239 12.19 -21.05 -22.04
N LEU A 240 10.95 -20.55 -22.02
CA LEU A 240 10.65 -19.13 -22.17
C LEU A 240 11.00 -18.39 -20.86
N LEU A 241 12.15 -17.74 -20.83
CA LEU A 241 12.51 -16.70 -19.89
C LEU A 241 12.00 -15.36 -20.45
N LEU A 242 11.01 -14.75 -19.78
CA LEU A 242 10.57 -13.39 -20.07
C LEU A 242 11.47 -12.41 -19.28
N THR A 243 12.47 -11.85 -19.96
CA THR A 243 13.28 -10.73 -19.48
C THR A 243 12.64 -9.41 -19.92
N PHE A 244 12.26 -8.57 -18.96
CA PHE A 244 11.88 -7.18 -19.21
C PHE A 244 13.14 -6.33 -19.37
N ILE A 245 13.40 -5.84 -20.58
CA ILE A 245 14.41 -4.83 -20.86
C ILE A 245 13.67 -3.51 -21.12
N LEU A 246 13.68 -2.60 -20.14
CA LEU A 246 13.28 -1.22 -20.34
C LEU A 246 14.49 -0.45 -20.89
N GLY A 247 14.58 -0.40 -22.22
CA GLY A 247 15.44 0.51 -22.96
C GLY A 247 14.67 1.79 -23.27
N TYR A 248 15.21 2.92 -22.80
CA TYR A 248 14.90 4.27 -23.25
C TYR A 248 14.83 4.37 -24.78
N LEU A 249 13.85 5.09 -25.33
CA LEU A 249 14.10 5.93 -26.48
C LEU A 249 13.23 7.19 -26.42
N MET A 250 13.91 8.32 -26.58
CA MET A 250 13.36 9.64 -26.76
C MET A 250 12.58 9.72 -28.07
N ILE A 251 11.45 10.43 -28.06
CA ILE A 251 11.04 11.51 -28.98
C ILE A 251 10.15 12.44 -28.15
#